data_AF-A0A660VRV7-F1
#
_entry.id   AF-A0A660VRV7-F1
#
_cell.length_a   1.000
_cell.length_b   1.000
_cell.length_c   1.000
_cell.angle_alpha   90.00
_cell.angle_beta   90.00
_cell.angle_gamma   90.00
#
_symmetry.space_group_name_H-M   'P 1'
#
loop_
_entity.id
_entity.type
_entity.pdbx_description
1 polymer ?
#
loop_
_entity_poly.entity_id
_entity_poly.type
_entity_poly.pdbx_seq_one_letter_code
_entity_poly.pdbx_strand_id
1 'polypeptide(L)'
;MTLPLLRVATLLMLAAALAPVAGQQTTDAEKDLRADFKKAMISKDAGNRAAAVSVYDAATRELPEELGAIRLVARTLASALDDDSPDVSAAAVAALSWGRDPETVIEELGGALKTWRKTLEKTATRRDSESRDQYRGTLQAYAAACAALGNYKDDRAVKALEDQLKKLRPAGVLENIAGGLLTPLAGGLLALGSERAVESVVKACATFPAATFGGTSDRERSRLGMSNALHRTLEQFSLGLEIPPPEFSQNYQQDWSKWLKANKDRFEEKLGKLETPPGPPSMGMSADRRPSAKPERP
;
A
#
# COMPACT_ATOMS: atom_id res chain seq x y z
N MET A 1 -57.27 -13.06 61.86
CA MET A 1 -56.14 -12.24 61.38
C MET A 1 -55.55 -12.91 60.17
N THR A 2 -55.42 -12.14 59.09
CA THR A 2 -54.62 -12.32 57.86
C THR A 2 -54.83 -13.56 56.95
N LEU A 3 -55.10 -13.19 55.70
CA LEU A 3 -55.54 -13.91 54.49
C LEU A 3 -54.49 -14.87 53.85
N PRO A 4 -54.92 -15.69 52.87
CA PRO A 4 -54.20 -16.84 52.31
C PRO A 4 -53.29 -16.46 51.13
N LEU A 5 -52.31 -17.31 50.82
CA LEU A 5 -51.51 -17.18 49.60
C LEU A 5 -51.84 -18.26 48.58
N LEU A 6 -52.11 -17.73 47.39
CA LEU A 6 -52.56 -18.36 46.17
C LEU A 6 -51.52 -19.29 45.51
N ARG A 7 -52.08 -20.23 44.76
CA ARG A 7 -51.57 -20.90 43.56
C ARG A 7 -50.64 -20.02 42.70
N VAL A 8 -49.58 -20.61 42.17
CA VAL A 8 -49.17 -20.39 40.78
C VAL A 8 -48.81 -21.72 40.13
N ALA A 9 -49.56 -22.04 39.09
CA ALA A 9 -49.42 -23.20 38.25
C ALA A 9 -48.20 -23.06 37.34
N THR A 10 -47.47 -24.17 37.21
CA THR A 10 -46.43 -24.40 36.22
C THR A 10 -47.04 -24.41 34.83
N LEU A 11 -46.62 -23.50 33.96
CA LEU A 11 -46.93 -23.52 32.54
C LEU A 11 -45.61 -23.48 31.76
N LEU A 12 -45.13 -24.67 31.40
CA LEU A 12 -44.19 -24.86 30.31
C LEU A 12 -44.88 -24.39 29.02
N MET A 13 -44.34 -23.35 28.40
CA MET A 13 -44.63 -23.02 27.01
C MET A 13 -43.34 -23.10 26.21
N LEU A 14 -43.40 -24.03 25.27
CA LEU A 14 -42.60 -24.23 24.09
C LEU A 14 -42.15 -22.90 23.44
N ALA A 15 -40.84 -22.73 23.24
CA ALA A 15 -40.28 -21.83 22.24
C ALA A 15 -39.10 -22.53 21.57
N ALA A 16 -39.42 -23.42 20.64
CA ALA A 16 -38.50 -23.76 19.56
C ALA A 16 -38.44 -22.57 18.59
N ALA A 17 -37.25 -22.35 18.01
CA ALA A 17 -36.95 -21.49 16.86
C ALA A 17 -36.93 -19.96 17.07
N LEU A 18 -35.84 -19.45 17.67
CA LEU A 18 -35.30 -18.12 17.36
C LEU A 18 -33.77 -18.18 17.33
N ALA A 19 -33.22 -18.79 16.27
CA ALA A 19 -31.87 -18.47 15.82
C ALA A 19 -31.96 -17.93 14.39
N PRO A 20 -32.34 -16.65 14.24
CA PRO A 20 -31.72 -15.82 13.20
C PRO A 20 -31.62 -14.37 13.66
N VAL A 21 -30.55 -13.95 14.34
CA VAL A 21 -30.40 -12.52 14.69
C VAL A 21 -28.97 -12.00 14.58
N ALA A 22 -27.95 -12.79 14.90
CA ALA A 22 -26.57 -12.30 14.86
C ALA A 22 -26.10 -11.92 13.44
N GLY A 23 -26.45 -12.71 12.42
CA GLY A 23 -26.01 -12.46 11.03
C GLY A 23 -26.81 -11.41 10.27
N GLN A 24 -27.99 -11.01 10.76
CA GLN A 24 -28.86 -10.04 10.08
C GLN A 24 -28.66 -8.61 10.63
N GLN A 25 -28.37 -8.50 11.93
CA GLN A 25 -28.03 -7.22 12.56
C GLN A 25 -26.68 -6.67 12.07
N THR A 26 -25.71 -7.53 11.76
CA THR A 26 -24.40 -7.11 11.24
C THR A 26 -24.49 -6.54 9.83
N THR A 27 -25.35 -7.10 8.98
CA THR A 27 -25.56 -6.60 7.61
C THR A 27 -26.28 -5.26 7.55
N ASP A 28 -27.21 -4.99 8.49
CA ASP A 28 -27.88 -3.69 8.58
C ASP A 28 -26.92 -2.62 9.12
N ALA A 29 -26.10 -2.95 10.12
CA ALA A 29 -25.07 -2.05 10.63
C ALA A 29 -24.03 -1.66 9.56
N GLU A 30 -23.52 -2.61 8.76
CA GLU A 30 -22.59 -2.32 7.65
C GLU A 30 -23.24 -1.40 6.60
N LYS A 31 -24.50 -1.66 6.27
CA LYS A 31 -25.27 -0.86 5.31
C LYS A 31 -25.45 0.58 5.78
N ASP A 32 -25.76 0.78 7.06
CA ASP A 32 -25.91 2.09 7.67
C ASP A 32 -24.57 2.84 7.71
N LEU A 33 -23.49 2.18 8.14
CA LEU A 33 -22.13 2.75 8.10
C LEU A 33 -21.74 3.21 6.70
N ARG A 34 -22.08 2.42 5.67
CA ARG A 34 -21.79 2.77 4.27
C ARG A 34 -22.67 3.91 3.78
N ALA A 35 -23.93 3.99 4.21
CA ALA A 35 -24.81 5.12 3.88
C ALA A 35 -24.28 6.42 4.50
N ASP A 36 -23.87 6.37 5.76
CA ASP A 36 -23.28 7.51 6.48
C ASP A 36 -21.96 7.95 5.85
N PHE A 37 -21.08 7.00 5.50
CA PHE A 37 -19.85 7.28 4.76
C PHE A 37 -20.15 8.03 3.45
N LYS A 38 -21.06 7.49 2.62
CA LYS A 38 -21.43 8.13 1.35
C LYS A 38 -21.99 9.53 1.54
N LYS A 39 -22.83 9.72 2.56
CA LYS A 39 -23.39 11.03 2.89
C LYS A 39 -22.30 12.02 3.30
N ALA A 40 -21.34 11.59 4.13
CA ALA A 40 -20.23 12.42 4.59
C ALA A 40 -19.27 12.78 3.44
N MET A 41 -19.06 11.86 2.47
CA MET A 41 -18.24 12.10 1.28
C MET A 41 -18.82 13.17 0.32
N ILE A 42 -20.08 13.61 0.50
CA ILE A 42 -20.67 14.73 -0.27
C ILE A 42 -20.27 16.10 0.34
N SER A 43 -19.66 16.12 1.53
CA SER A 43 -19.18 17.35 2.17
C SER A 43 -18.24 18.14 1.26
N LYS A 44 -18.42 19.47 1.21
CA LYS A 44 -17.48 20.38 0.54
C LYS A 44 -16.14 20.50 1.28
N ASP A 45 -16.16 20.28 2.59
CA ASP A 45 -14.96 20.32 3.42
C ASP A 45 -14.18 19.00 3.32
N ALA A 46 -12.92 19.08 2.88
CA ALA A 46 -12.06 17.92 2.69
C ALA A 46 -11.66 17.25 4.01
N GLY A 47 -11.52 18.01 5.11
CA GLY A 47 -11.23 17.46 6.43
C GLY A 47 -12.34 16.53 6.92
N ASN A 48 -13.60 16.93 6.73
CA ASN A 48 -14.77 16.10 7.03
C ASN A 48 -14.80 14.81 6.18
N ARG A 49 -14.43 14.89 4.89
CA ARG A 49 -14.35 13.70 4.04
C ARG A 49 -13.23 12.76 4.49
N ALA A 50 -12.05 13.27 4.81
CA ALA A 50 -10.93 12.46 5.30
C ALA A 50 -11.23 11.82 6.67
N ALA A 51 -11.91 12.56 7.56
CA ALA A 51 -12.41 12.04 8.81
C ALA A 51 -13.44 10.92 8.59
N ALA A 52 -14.34 11.07 7.61
CA ALA A 52 -15.32 10.05 7.27
C ALA A 52 -14.66 8.73 6.81
N VAL A 53 -13.56 8.81 6.03
CA VAL A 53 -12.76 7.64 5.67
C VAL A 53 -12.21 6.94 6.91
N SER A 54 -11.64 7.71 7.84
CA SER A 54 -11.05 7.16 9.06
C SER A 54 -12.09 6.55 10.00
N VAL A 55 -13.24 7.20 10.16
CA VAL A 55 -14.36 6.71 10.98
C VAL A 55 -14.95 5.43 10.37
N TYR A 56 -15.16 5.41 9.06
CA TYR A 56 -15.65 4.22 8.37
C TYR A 56 -14.64 3.06 8.44
N ASP A 57 -13.35 3.35 8.28
CA ASP A 57 -12.27 2.36 8.45
C ASP A 57 -12.31 1.75 9.85
N ALA A 58 -12.31 2.58 10.90
CA ALA A 58 -12.34 2.11 12.28
C ALA A 58 -13.60 1.27 12.59
N ALA A 59 -14.79 1.79 12.24
CA ALA A 59 -16.05 1.11 12.52
C ALA A 59 -16.16 -0.25 11.80
N THR A 60 -15.63 -0.35 10.58
CA THR A 60 -15.68 -1.60 9.79
C THR A 60 -14.62 -2.62 10.21
N ARG A 61 -13.62 -2.25 11.01
CA ARG A 61 -12.67 -3.21 11.61
C ARG A 61 -13.26 -3.97 12.79
N GLU A 62 -14.30 -3.43 13.42
CA GLU A 62 -14.99 -4.05 14.56
C GLU A 62 -16.07 -5.07 14.11
N LEU A 63 -16.37 -5.13 12.81
CA LEU A 63 -17.33 -6.07 12.25
C LEU A 63 -16.73 -7.49 12.17
N PRO A 64 -17.52 -8.56 12.39
CA PRO A 64 -17.05 -9.93 12.24
C PRO A 64 -16.48 -10.21 10.84
N GLU A 65 -15.36 -10.92 10.75
CA GLU A 65 -14.69 -11.27 9.48
C GLU A 65 -15.51 -12.23 8.59
N GLU A 66 -16.47 -12.93 9.18
CA GLU A 66 -17.38 -13.82 8.46
C GLU A 66 -18.39 -12.98 7.67
N LEU A 67 -18.07 -12.71 6.40
CA LEU A 67 -18.96 -12.51 5.23
C LEU A 67 -18.26 -11.54 4.25
N GLY A 68 -18.66 -11.57 2.97
CA GLY A 68 -18.09 -10.76 1.86
C GLY A 68 -18.08 -9.22 2.04
N ALA A 69 -18.33 -8.72 3.25
CA ALA A 69 -18.17 -7.36 3.71
C ALA A 69 -16.74 -6.83 3.50
N ILE A 70 -15.68 -7.61 3.73
CA ILE A 70 -14.30 -7.13 3.60
C ILE A 70 -14.03 -6.57 2.19
N ARG A 71 -14.56 -7.22 1.16
CA ARG A 71 -14.47 -6.75 -0.23
C ARG A 71 -15.28 -5.47 -0.45
N LEU A 72 -16.50 -5.42 0.07
CA LEU A 72 -17.38 -4.25 -0.09
C LEU A 72 -16.86 -3.02 0.66
N VAL A 73 -16.32 -3.22 1.86
CA VAL A 73 -15.64 -2.21 2.67
C VAL A 73 -14.40 -1.70 1.94
N ALA A 74 -13.55 -2.59 1.42
CA ALA A 74 -12.38 -2.21 0.63
C ALA A 74 -12.77 -1.37 -0.60
N ARG A 75 -13.81 -1.77 -1.35
CA ARG A 75 -14.32 -0.98 -2.48
C ARG A 75 -14.88 0.38 -2.06
N THR A 76 -15.55 0.42 -0.91
CA THR A 76 -16.13 1.66 -0.38
C THR A 76 -15.02 2.64 0.03
N LEU A 77 -13.99 2.17 0.73
CA LEU A 77 -12.80 2.95 1.05
C LEU A 77 -12.04 3.37 -0.22
N ALA A 78 -11.91 2.48 -1.21
CA ALA A 78 -11.23 2.76 -2.47
C ALA A 78 -11.89 3.89 -3.27
N SER A 79 -13.20 4.10 -3.14
CA SER A 79 -13.87 5.23 -3.80
C SER A 79 -13.34 6.61 -3.37
N ALA A 80 -12.68 6.70 -2.21
CA ALA A 80 -12.03 7.92 -1.74
C ALA A 80 -10.61 8.14 -2.30
N LEU A 81 -10.03 7.18 -3.03
CA LEU A 81 -8.74 7.34 -3.71
C LEU A 81 -8.81 8.31 -4.90
N ASP A 82 -9.99 8.47 -5.49
CA ASP A 82 -10.25 9.38 -6.61
C ASP A 82 -10.70 10.78 -6.14
N ASP A 83 -10.69 11.04 -4.83
CA ASP A 83 -11.04 12.36 -4.27
C ASP A 83 -10.06 13.44 -4.74
N ASP A 84 -10.56 14.67 -4.92
CA ASP A 84 -9.75 15.80 -5.38
C ASP A 84 -8.77 16.29 -4.31
N SER A 85 -9.06 16.02 -3.04
CA SER A 85 -8.19 16.33 -1.92
C SER A 85 -7.14 15.24 -1.70
N PRO A 86 -5.85 15.61 -1.63
CA PRO A 86 -4.78 14.67 -1.31
C PRO A 86 -4.91 14.11 0.12
N ASP A 87 -5.51 14.85 1.05
CA ASP A 87 -5.70 14.40 2.43
C ASP A 87 -6.71 13.24 2.51
N VAL A 88 -7.76 13.31 1.70
CA VAL A 88 -8.77 12.25 1.60
C VAL A 88 -8.18 11.01 0.94
N SER A 89 -7.43 11.19 -0.15
CA SER A 89 -6.67 10.11 -0.79
C SER A 89 -5.68 9.45 0.17
N ALA A 90 -4.95 10.23 0.97
CA ALA A 90 -4.00 9.71 1.95
C ALA A 90 -4.70 8.91 3.07
N ALA A 91 -5.84 9.39 3.57
CA ALA A 91 -6.66 8.66 4.54
C ALA A 91 -7.16 7.32 3.94
N ALA A 92 -7.58 7.32 2.67
CA ALA A 92 -8.02 6.11 1.98
C ALA A 92 -6.90 5.08 1.83
N VAL A 93 -5.70 5.53 1.44
CA VAL A 93 -4.52 4.66 1.37
C VAL A 93 -4.18 4.05 2.74
N ALA A 94 -4.21 4.87 3.80
CA ALA A 94 -3.96 4.39 5.16
C ALA A 94 -4.97 3.32 5.58
N ALA A 95 -6.26 3.55 5.34
CA ALA A 95 -7.34 2.60 5.62
C ALA A 95 -7.19 1.28 4.84
N LEU A 96 -6.72 1.34 3.59
CA LEU A 96 -6.50 0.19 2.71
C LEU A 96 -5.18 -0.55 2.97
N SER A 97 -4.28 -0.01 3.79
CA SER A 97 -2.92 -0.53 3.91
C SER A 97 -2.80 -1.91 4.59
N TRP A 98 -3.84 -2.36 5.29
CA TRP A 98 -3.92 -3.67 5.96
C TRP A 98 -5.35 -4.05 6.35
N GLY A 99 -5.60 -5.34 6.59
CA GLY A 99 -6.88 -5.86 7.05
C GLY A 99 -8.02 -5.79 6.02
N ARG A 100 -7.70 -5.53 4.74
CA ARG A 100 -8.66 -5.35 3.65
C ARG A 100 -8.42 -6.34 2.51
N ASP A 101 -9.47 -6.67 1.78
CA ASP A 101 -9.46 -7.70 0.72
C ASP A 101 -8.28 -7.51 -0.25
N PRO A 102 -7.31 -8.45 -0.31
CA PRO A 102 -6.09 -8.29 -1.10
C PRO A 102 -6.35 -8.02 -2.57
N GLU A 103 -7.32 -8.72 -3.18
CA GLU A 103 -7.63 -8.56 -4.60
C GLU A 103 -8.09 -7.14 -4.90
N THR A 104 -9.08 -6.65 -4.16
CA THR A 104 -9.61 -5.30 -4.33
C THR A 104 -8.54 -4.25 -4.03
N VAL A 105 -7.82 -4.36 -2.92
CA VAL A 105 -6.83 -3.33 -2.54
C VAL A 105 -5.73 -3.22 -3.60
N ILE A 106 -5.18 -4.34 -4.06
CA ILE A 106 -4.11 -4.33 -5.06
C ILE A 106 -4.60 -3.73 -6.39
N GLU A 107 -5.81 -4.10 -6.82
CA GLU A 107 -6.41 -3.57 -8.05
C GLU A 107 -6.63 -2.06 -7.96
N GLU A 108 -7.27 -1.60 -6.89
CA GLU A 108 -7.65 -0.18 -6.71
C GLU A 108 -6.41 0.71 -6.49
N LEU A 109 -5.47 0.30 -5.63
CA LEU A 109 -4.22 1.06 -5.44
C LEU A 109 -3.36 1.06 -6.72
N GLY A 110 -3.29 -0.06 -7.45
CA GLY A 110 -2.60 -0.13 -8.73
C GLY A 110 -3.21 0.80 -9.78
N GLY A 111 -4.54 0.90 -9.80
CA GLY A 111 -5.30 1.87 -10.60
C GLY A 111 -5.00 3.31 -10.20
N ALA A 112 -5.04 3.62 -8.91
CA ALA A 112 -4.76 4.95 -8.36
C ALA A 112 -3.33 5.42 -8.71
N LEU A 113 -2.32 4.57 -8.56
CA LEU A 113 -0.94 4.89 -8.96
C LEU A 113 -0.85 5.32 -10.44
N LYS A 114 -1.58 4.66 -11.33
CA LYS A 114 -1.62 5.03 -12.75
C LYS A 114 -2.27 6.40 -12.97
N THR A 115 -3.36 6.69 -12.26
CA THR A 115 -4.06 7.99 -12.33
C THR A 115 -3.19 9.11 -11.77
N TRP A 116 -2.66 8.95 -10.56
CA TRP A 116 -1.82 9.94 -9.90
C TRP A 116 -0.52 10.22 -10.65
N ARG A 117 0.12 9.21 -11.25
CA ARG A 117 1.28 9.46 -12.13
C ARG A 117 0.93 10.42 -13.27
N LYS A 118 -0.21 10.22 -13.94
CA LYS A 118 -0.67 11.14 -15.00
C LYS A 118 -0.99 12.52 -14.45
N THR A 119 -1.53 12.63 -13.24
CA THR A 119 -1.75 13.91 -12.57
C THR A 119 -0.43 14.62 -12.31
N LEU A 120 0.57 13.93 -11.77
CA LEU A 120 1.92 14.46 -11.55
C LEU A 120 2.60 14.89 -12.85
N GLU A 121 2.48 14.10 -13.93
CA GLU A 121 2.98 14.47 -15.26
C GLU A 121 2.35 15.79 -15.75
N LYS A 122 1.05 16.01 -15.50
CA LYS A 122 0.34 17.24 -15.89
C LYS A 122 0.69 18.45 -15.03
N THR A 123 0.96 18.26 -13.74
CA THR A 123 1.22 19.35 -12.79
C THR A 123 2.70 19.70 -12.66
N ALA A 124 3.62 18.81 -13.02
CA ALA A 124 5.08 19.00 -12.87
C ALA A 124 5.66 20.23 -13.57
N THR A 125 5.00 20.73 -14.63
CA THR A 125 5.46 21.91 -15.39
C THR A 125 4.70 23.18 -15.03
N ARG A 126 3.67 23.10 -14.18
CA ARG A 126 2.85 24.23 -13.75
C ARG A 126 3.54 24.97 -12.60
N ARG A 127 3.32 26.29 -12.53
CA ARG A 127 4.04 27.18 -11.58
C ARG A 127 3.13 27.85 -10.55
N ASP A 128 1.82 27.78 -10.72
CA ASP A 128 0.86 28.29 -9.74
C ASP A 128 0.95 27.53 -8.41
N SER A 129 0.54 28.17 -7.32
CA SER A 129 0.59 27.58 -5.97
C SER A 129 -0.30 26.34 -5.86
N GLU A 130 -1.50 26.40 -6.41
CA GLU A 130 -2.48 25.33 -6.37
C GLU A 130 -1.94 24.05 -7.02
N SER A 131 -1.38 24.14 -8.23
CA SER A 131 -0.76 22.98 -8.90
C SER A 131 0.45 22.43 -8.14
N ARG A 132 1.20 23.27 -7.42
CA ARG A 132 2.33 22.82 -6.58
C ARG A 132 1.86 22.07 -5.35
N ASP A 133 0.81 22.53 -4.70
CA ASP A 133 0.24 21.87 -3.53
C ASP A 133 -0.43 20.55 -3.94
N GLN A 134 -1.16 20.55 -5.06
CA GLN A 134 -1.69 19.32 -5.67
C GLN A 134 -0.57 18.33 -6.03
N TYR A 135 0.54 18.80 -6.62
CA TYR A 135 1.70 17.96 -6.95
C TYR A 135 2.28 17.29 -5.69
N ARG A 136 2.52 18.06 -4.62
CA ARG A 136 3.07 17.53 -3.36
C ARG A 136 2.13 16.52 -2.71
N GLY A 137 0.84 16.86 -2.60
CA GLY A 137 -0.16 15.98 -2.01
C GLY A 137 -0.32 14.67 -2.80
N THR A 138 -0.37 14.76 -4.13
CA THR A 138 -0.43 13.59 -5.02
C THR A 138 0.83 12.72 -4.87
N LEU A 139 2.01 13.33 -4.76
CA LEU A 139 3.27 12.60 -4.57
C LEU A 139 3.30 11.86 -3.22
N GLN A 140 2.78 12.47 -2.15
CA GLN A 140 2.68 11.84 -0.84
C GLN A 140 1.69 10.66 -0.85
N ALA A 141 0.50 10.84 -1.44
CA ALA A 141 -0.48 9.76 -1.59
C ALA A 141 0.08 8.60 -2.43
N TYR A 142 0.79 8.91 -3.52
CA TYR A 142 1.48 7.93 -4.36
C TYR A 142 2.52 7.13 -3.56
N ALA A 143 3.34 7.82 -2.76
CA ALA A 143 4.36 7.17 -1.95
C ALA A 143 3.74 6.26 -0.89
N ALA A 144 2.68 6.71 -0.22
CA ALA A 144 1.94 5.92 0.75
C ALA A 144 1.31 4.68 0.10
N ALA A 145 0.77 4.79 -1.12
CA ALA A 145 0.19 3.66 -1.83
C ALA A 145 1.24 2.62 -2.25
N CYS A 146 2.46 3.06 -2.60
CA CYS A 146 3.57 2.14 -2.85
C CYS A 146 3.94 1.35 -1.60
N ALA A 147 3.99 2.03 -0.43
CA ALA A 147 4.24 1.37 0.84
C ALA A 147 3.11 0.40 1.22
N ALA A 148 1.85 0.81 1.04
CA ALA A 148 0.67 -0.02 1.27
C ALA A 148 0.72 -1.29 0.41
N LEU A 149 0.96 -1.18 -0.91
CA LEU A 149 1.14 -2.33 -1.79
C LEU A 149 2.29 -3.24 -1.33
N GLY A 150 3.37 -2.69 -0.78
CA GLY A 150 4.47 -3.45 -0.19
C GLY A 150 4.09 -4.35 1.00
N ASN A 151 2.96 -4.08 1.66
CA ASN A 151 2.42 -4.92 2.74
C ASN A 151 1.71 -6.18 2.20
N TYR A 152 1.17 -6.11 0.98
CA TYR A 152 0.45 -7.22 0.35
C TYR A 152 1.44 -8.11 -0.42
N LYS A 153 1.98 -9.15 0.25
CA LYS A 153 2.91 -10.14 -0.34
C LYS A 153 2.24 -10.98 -1.43
N ASP A 154 2.04 -10.39 -2.59
CA ASP A 154 1.27 -10.93 -3.71
C ASP A 154 1.94 -10.58 -5.05
N ASP A 155 1.99 -11.54 -5.98
CA ASP A 155 2.59 -11.33 -7.31
C ASP A 155 1.87 -10.23 -8.12
N ARG A 156 0.59 -9.96 -7.86
CA ARG A 156 -0.17 -8.86 -8.46
C ARG A 156 0.33 -7.51 -7.95
N ALA A 157 0.72 -7.40 -6.68
CA ALA A 157 1.32 -6.19 -6.12
C ALA A 157 2.70 -5.92 -6.73
N VAL A 158 3.51 -6.98 -6.89
CA VAL A 158 4.80 -6.92 -7.62
C VAL A 158 4.55 -6.35 -9.03
N LYS A 159 3.60 -6.93 -9.77
CA LYS A 159 3.28 -6.50 -11.13
C LYS A 159 2.81 -5.04 -11.18
N ALA A 160 1.92 -4.63 -10.27
CA ALA A 160 1.40 -3.28 -10.22
C ALA A 160 2.53 -2.24 -10.04
N LEU A 161 3.45 -2.47 -9.10
CA LEU A 161 4.60 -1.58 -8.86
C LEU A 161 5.63 -1.65 -9.99
N GLU A 162 5.93 -2.85 -10.49
CA GLU A 162 6.87 -3.07 -11.60
C GLU A 162 6.40 -2.33 -12.88
N ASP A 163 5.10 -2.40 -13.18
CA ASP A 163 4.51 -1.71 -14.33
C ASP A 163 4.63 -0.18 -14.20
N GLN A 164 4.59 0.37 -12.99
CA GLN A 164 4.84 1.80 -12.76
C GLN A 164 6.32 2.16 -12.89
N LEU A 165 7.21 1.37 -12.27
CA LEU A 165 8.65 1.58 -12.33
C LEU A 165 9.17 1.56 -13.78
N LYS A 166 8.69 0.61 -14.60
CA LYS A 166 9.02 0.51 -16.03
C LYS A 166 8.58 1.71 -16.86
N LYS A 167 7.62 2.51 -16.39
CA LYS A 167 7.14 3.71 -17.09
C LYS A 167 7.97 4.94 -16.76
N LEU A 168 8.78 4.90 -15.71
CA LEU A 168 9.74 5.97 -15.45
C LEU A 168 10.83 5.96 -16.52
N ARG A 169 11.20 7.16 -16.97
CA ARG A 169 12.24 7.40 -17.99
C ARG A 169 13.06 8.62 -17.57
N PRO A 170 14.40 8.59 -17.70
CA PRO A 170 15.26 9.74 -17.41
C PRO A 170 15.27 10.74 -18.58
N ALA A 171 14.09 11.11 -19.07
CA ALA A 171 13.92 12.01 -20.19
C ALA A 171 12.58 12.76 -20.15
N GLY A 172 12.61 14.03 -20.56
CA GLY A 172 11.42 14.87 -20.72
C GLY A 172 10.73 15.17 -19.38
N VAL A 173 9.40 15.31 -19.41
CA VAL A 173 8.59 15.58 -18.21
C VAL A 173 8.75 14.48 -17.15
N LEU A 174 9.01 13.24 -17.58
CA LEU A 174 9.21 12.11 -16.67
C LEU A 174 10.47 12.24 -15.81
N GLU A 175 11.51 12.95 -16.29
CA GLU A 175 12.72 13.22 -15.51
C GLU A 175 12.42 14.07 -14.26
N ASN A 176 11.48 15.01 -14.38
CA ASN A 176 11.10 15.92 -13.29
C ASN A 176 10.32 15.21 -12.17
N ILE A 177 9.60 14.13 -12.49
CA ILE A 177 8.81 13.38 -11.50
C ILE A 177 9.50 12.10 -11.03
N ALA A 178 10.39 11.53 -11.84
CA ALA A 178 11.08 10.27 -11.53
C ALA A 178 11.86 10.36 -10.20
N GLY A 179 12.48 11.51 -9.91
CA GLY A 179 13.17 11.72 -8.62
C GLY A 179 12.28 11.52 -7.39
N GLY A 180 11.00 11.91 -7.47
CA GLY A 180 10.03 11.71 -6.38
C GLY A 180 9.41 10.31 -6.34
N LEU A 181 9.27 9.65 -7.50
CA LEU A 181 8.56 8.37 -7.63
C LEU A 181 9.46 7.14 -7.51
N LEU A 182 10.76 7.30 -7.80
CA LEU A 182 11.70 6.17 -7.84
C LEU A 182 11.87 5.51 -6.47
N THR A 183 12.12 6.30 -5.42
CA THR A 183 12.33 5.79 -4.06
C THR A 183 11.09 5.07 -3.52
N PRO A 184 9.86 5.62 -3.60
CA PRO A 184 8.68 4.90 -3.12
C PRO A 184 8.39 3.61 -3.90
N LEU A 185 8.54 3.61 -5.23
CA LEU A 185 8.34 2.39 -6.03
C LEU A 185 9.37 1.32 -5.70
N ALA A 186 10.65 1.69 -5.60
CA ALA A 186 11.72 0.79 -5.22
C ALA A 186 11.49 0.25 -3.80
N GLY A 187 11.15 1.12 -2.83
CA GLY A 187 10.84 0.73 -1.46
C GLY A 187 9.65 -0.23 -1.38
N GLY A 188 8.56 0.04 -2.10
CA GLY A 188 7.40 -0.86 -2.17
C GLY A 188 7.74 -2.23 -2.76
N LEU A 189 8.50 -2.28 -3.85
CA LEU A 189 8.96 -3.53 -4.46
C LEU A 189 9.89 -4.32 -3.52
N LEU A 190 10.89 -3.66 -2.93
CA LEU A 190 11.83 -4.31 -2.02
C LEU A 190 11.13 -4.79 -0.76
N ALA A 191 10.12 -4.07 -0.27
CA ALA A 191 9.31 -4.51 0.85
C ALA A 191 8.67 -5.87 0.55
N LEU A 192 8.20 -6.14 -0.69
CA LEU A 192 7.60 -7.43 -1.08
C LEU A 192 8.55 -8.61 -0.94
N GLY A 193 9.87 -8.41 -1.07
CA GLY A 193 10.89 -9.41 -0.73
C GLY A 193 11.03 -10.58 -1.70
N SER A 194 10.34 -10.59 -2.84
CA SER A 194 10.51 -11.63 -3.87
C SER A 194 11.69 -11.34 -4.80
N GLU A 195 12.27 -12.39 -5.37
CA GLU A 195 13.38 -12.30 -6.32
C GLU A 195 13.01 -11.37 -7.48
N ARG A 196 11.81 -11.53 -8.04
CA ARG A 196 11.30 -10.69 -9.12
C ARG A 196 11.20 -9.22 -8.74
N ALA A 197 10.77 -8.92 -7.51
CA ALA A 197 10.66 -7.54 -7.05
C ALA A 197 12.04 -6.89 -6.89
N VAL A 198 12.99 -7.59 -6.27
CA VAL A 198 14.38 -7.13 -6.11
C VAL A 198 15.05 -6.98 -7.48
N GLU A 199 14.87 -7.96 -8.38
CA GLU A 199 15.41 -7.92 -9.74
C GLU A 199 14.87 -6.72 -10.53
N SER A 200 13.59 -6.38 -10.36
CA SER A 200 12.98 -5.20 -11.00
C SER A 200 13.65 -3.89 -10.56
N VAL A 201 14.00 -3.77 -9.28
CA VAL A 201 14.69 -2.59 -8.74
C VAL A 201 16.15 -2.55 -9.19
N VAL A 202 16.86 -3.68 -9.18
CA VAL A 202 18.23 -3.77 -9.70
C VAL A 202 18.29 -3.45 -11.20
N LYS A 203 17.33 -3.92 -12.00
CA LYS A 203 17.20 -3.57 -13.43
C LYS A 203 16.96 -2.08 -13.63
N ALA A 204 16.29 -1.40 -12.70
CA ALA A 204 16.12 0.05 -12.77
C ALA A 204 17.46 0.81 -12.68
N CYS A 205 18.50 0.25 -12.06
CA CYS A 205 19.84 0.85 -12.07
C CYS A 205 20.40 1.02 -13.50
N ALA A 206 20.03 0.12 -14.42
CA ALA A 206 20.40 0.26 -15.83
C ALA A 206 19.63 1.39 -16.54
N THR A 207 18.42 1.68 -16.08
CA THR A 207 17.58 2.76 -16.62
C THR A 207 18.02 4.12 -16.12
N PHE A 208 18.58 4.19 -14.92
CA PHE A 208 19.07 5.41 -14.28
C PHE A 208 20.57 5.31 -14.00
N PRO A 209 21.43 5.21 -15.03
CA PRO A 209 22.86 5.02 -14.81
C PRO A 209 23.46 6.21 -14.07
N ALA A 210 24.48 5.94 -13.26
CA ALA A 210 25.24 6.97 -12.57
C ALA A 210 25.79 7.94 -13.62
N ALA A 211 25.40 9.21 -13.53
CA ALA A 211 26.03 10.25 -14.33
C ALA A 211 27.51 10.32 -13.95
N THR A 212 28.37 10.71 -14.90
CA THR A 212 29.79 10.93 -14.64
C THR A 212 29.93 11.88 -13.44
N PHE A 213 30.67 11.44 -12.42
CA PHE A 213 30.98 12.28 -11.27
C PHE A 213 31.63 13.59 -11.76
N GLY A 214 31.06 14.74 -11.36
CA GLY A 214 31.51 16.06 -11.81
C GLY A 214 30.69 16.68 -12.94
N GLY A 215 29.56 16.08 -13.35
CA GLY A 215 28.62 16.71 -14.28
C GLY A 215 28.16 18.09 -13.80
N THR A 216 28.29 19.09 -14.66
CA THR A 216 28.01 20.50 -14.33
C THR A 216 26.60 20.94 -14.74
N SER A 217 25.90 20.14 -15.54
CA SER A 217 24.53 20.44 -15.97
C SER A 217 23.49 20.01 -14.92
N ASP A 218 22.38 20.74 -14.84
CA ASP A 218 21.23 20.37 -13.99
C ASP A 218 20.71 18.96 -14.28
N ARG A 219 20.80 18.55 -15.55
CA ARG A 219 20.39 17.23 -16.00
C ARG A 219 21.26 16.13 -15.44
N GLU A 220 22.58 16.31 -15.46
CA GLU A 220 23.51 15.35 -14.87
C GLU A 220 23.34 15.28 -13.35
N ARG A 221 23.14 16.43 -12.68
CA ARG A 221 22.84 16.48 -11.24
C ARG A 221 21.56 15.72 -10.90
N SER A 222 20.48 15.92 -11.67
CA SER A 222 19.21 15.21 -11.47
C SER A 222 19.38 13.70 -11.63
N ARG A 223 20.09 13.26 -12.67
CA ARG A 223 20.39 11.83 -12.90
C ARG A 223 21.25 11.20 -11.82
N LEU A 224 22.27 11.92 -11.35
CA LEU A 224 23.07 11.50 -10.21
C LEU A 224 22.20 11.38 -8.95
N GLY A 225 21.30 12.34 -8.72
CA GLY A 225 20.32 12.29 -7.63
C GLY A 225 19.43 11.05 -7.68
N MET A 226 18.87 10.72 -8.85
CA MET A 226 18.07 9.51 -9.05
C MET A 226 18.87 8.22 -8.84
N SER A 227 20.10 8.16 -9.37
CA SER A 227 20.99 7.01 -9.21
C SER A 227 21.35 6.78 -7.74
N ASN A 228 21.68 7.86 -7.03
CA ASN A 228 21.95 7.86 -5.59
C ASN A 228 20.73 7.40 -4.79
N ALA A 229 19.54 7.92 -5.11
CA ALA A 229 18.32 7.55 -4.40
C ALA A 229 18.02 6.05 -4.54
N LEU A 230 18.16 5.50 -5.75
CA LEU A 230 17.99 4.07 -6.00
C LEU A 230 19.04 3.24 -5.25
N HIS A 231 20.31 3.66 -5.31
CA HIS A 231 21.38 3.00 -4.57
C HIS A 231 21.11 2.99 -3.06
N ARG A 232 20.76 4.13 -2.45
CA ARG A 232 20.45 4.22 -1.01
C ARG A 232 19.27 3.33 -0.61
N THR A 233 18.26 3.23 -1.47
CA THR A 233 17.11 2.36 -1.20
C THR A 233 17.52 0.88 -1.19
N LEU A 234 18.34 0.45 -2.17
CA LEU A 234 18.90 -0.90 -2.21
C LEU A 234 19.88 -1.16 -1.06
N GLU A 235 20.69 -0.17 -0.70
CA GLU A 235 21.63 -0.22 0.42
C GLU A 235 20.89 -0.49 1.73
N GLN A 236 19.85 0.30 2.04
CA GLN A 236 19.02 0.12 3.22
C GLN A 236 18.35 -1.26 3.24
N PHE A 237 17.84 -1.72 2.11
CA PHE A 237 17.26 -3.06 1.99
C PHE A 237 18.29 -4.17 2.25
N SER A 238 19.47 -4.08 1.64
CA SER A 238 20.57 -5.04 1.83
C SER A 238 21.02 -5.10 3.29
N LEU A 239 21.19 -3.93 3.94
CA LEU A 239 21.54 -3.84 5.35
C LEU A 239 20.44 -4.43 6.25
N GLY A 240 19.16 -4.25 5.91
CA GLY A 240 18.04 -4.88 6.61
C GLY A 240 18.01 -6.41 6.51
N LEU A 241 18.70 -6.98 5.52
CA LEU A 241 18.93 -8.42 5.37
C LEU A 241 20.27 -8.88 5.99
N GLU A 242 21.00 -7.97 6.63
CA GLU A 242 22.35 -8.20 7.16
C GLU A 242 23.37 -8.61 6.08
N ILE A 243 23.14 -8.18 4.83
CA ILE A 243 24.05 -8.43 3.70
C ILE A 243 24.77 -7.12 3.36
N PRO A 244 26.12 -7.12 3.28
CA PRO A 244 26.85 -5.93 2.88
C PRO A 244 26.43 -5.44 1.48
N PRO A 245 26.06 -4.15 1.33
CA PRO A 245 25.73 -3.58 0.04
C PRO A 245 27.02 -3.31 -0.77
N PRO A 246 26.96 -3.31 -2.11
CA PRO A 246 28.03 -2.75 -2.93
C PRO A 246 28.23 -1.26 -2.66
N GLU A 247 29.42 -0.73 -2.92
CA GLU A 247 29.67 0.71 -2.86
C GLU A 247 28.99 1.47 -4.01
N PHE A 248 28.65 2.74 -3.79
CA PHE A 248 28.17 3.59 -4.89
C PHE A 248 29.32 3.97 -5.82
N SER A 249 29.25 3.50 -7.07
CA SER A 249 30.29 3.70 -8.08
C SER A 249 29.68 3.97 -9.46
N GLN A 250 30.50 4.30 -10.45
CA GLN A 250 30.04 4.37 -11.85
C GLN A 250 29.55 3.01 -12.37
N ASN A 251 30.03 1.91 -11.77
CA ASN A 251 29.67 0.54 -12.12
C ASN A 251 28.57 -0.04 -11.21
N TYR A 252 27.92 0.76 -10.37
CA TYR A 252 26.99 0.28 -9.35
C TYR A 252 25.86 -0.61 -9.91
N GLN A 253 25.43 -0.40 -11.17
CA GLN A 253 24.50 -1.30 -11.86
C GLN A 253 25.03 -2.74 -11.94
N GLN A 254 26.29 -2.90 -12.38
CA GLN A 254 26.92 -4.22 -12.50
C GLN A 254 27.14 -4.82 -11.12
N ASP A 255 27.51 -4.00 -10.14
CA ASP A 255 27.77 -4.45 -8.78
C ASP A 255 26.49 -4.93 -8.09
N TRP A 256 25.37 -4.21 -8.24
CA TRP A 256 24.06 -4.69 -7.78
C TRP A 256 23.56 -5.93 -8.51
N SER A 257 23.87 -6.05 -9.81
CA SER A 257 23.53 -7.27 -10.57
C SER A 257 24.32 -8.49 -10.07
N LYS A 258 25.61 -8.31 -9.75
CA LYS A 258 26.45 -9.36 -9.13
C LYS A 258 25.96 -9.69 -7.72
N TRP A 259 25.63 -8.67 -6.93
CA TRP A 259 25.06 -8.84 -5.59
C TRP A 259 23.77 -9.65 -5.62
N LEU A 260 22.84 -9.34 -6.53
CA LEU A 260 21.59 -10.10 -6.68
C LEU A 260 21.89 -11.55 -7.06
N LYS A 261 22.79 -11.79 -8.02
CA LYS A 261 23.17 -13.14 -8.43
C LYS A 261 23.75 -13.96 -7.27
N ALA A 262 24.53 -13.34 -6.39
CA ALA A 262 25.13 -13.99 -5.23
C ALA A 262 24.12 -14.26 -4.10
N ASN A 263 23.05 -13.48 -4.02
CA ASN A 263 22.09 -13.53 -2.92
C ASN A 263 20.68 -13.99 -3.32
N LYS A 264 20.46 -14.39 -4.59
CA LYS A 264 19.12 -14.72 -5.11
C LYS A 264 18.39 -15.79 -4.29
N ASP A 265 19.13 -16.74 -3.72
CA ASP A 265 18.56 -17.86 -2.94
C ASP A 265 17.97 -17.41 -1.59
N ARG A 266 18.17 -16.14 -1.20
CA ARG A 266 17.57 -15.50 -0.02
C ARG A 266 16.15 -15.01 -0.26
N PHE A 267 15.70 -14.94 -1.51
CA PHE A 267 14.41 -14.39 -1.88
C PHE A 267 13.43 -15.48 -2.30
N GLU A 268 12.15 -15.22 -2.09
CA GLU A 268 11.10 -16.08 -2.64
C GLU A 268 11.01 -15.85 -4.15
N GLU A 269 11.06 -16.92 -4.94
CA GLU A 269 10.98 -16.83 -6.41
C GLU A 269 9.63 -16.25 -6.86
N LYS A 270 8.56 -16.63 -6.16
CA LYS A 270 7.18 -16.16 -6.38
C LYS A 270 6.46 -16.04 -5.04
N LEU A 271 5.62 -15.02 -4.92
CA LEU A 271 4.76 -14.82 -3.74
C LEU A 271 3.43 -15.57 -3.89
N GLY A 272 3.00 -15.82 -5.12
CA GLY A 272 1.69 -16.38 -5.41
C GLY A 272 0.56 -15.37 -5.16
N LYS A 273 -0.65 -15.90 -4.95
CA LYS A 273 -1.85 -15.13 -4.65
C LYS A 273 -2.06 -15.10 -3.13
N LEU A 274 -2.16 -13.90 -2.57
CA LEU A 274 -2.47 -13.68 -1.17
C LEU A 274 -3.98 -13.82 -0.97
N GLU A 275 -4.39 -14.79 -0.15
CA GLU A 275 -5.80 -15.05 0.18
C GLU A 275 -6.26 -14.31 1.45
N THR A 276 -5.34 -14.07 2.39
CA THR A 276 -5.63 -13.42 3.68
C THR A 276 -5.00 -12.03 3.73
N PRO A 277 -5.72 -10.99 4.16
CA PRO A 277 -5.16 -9.65 4.27
C PRO A 277 -3.97 -9.59 5.25
N PRO A 278 -2.99 -8.69 5.03
CA PRO A 278 -1.93 -8.48 6.00
C PRO A 278 -2.50 -7.88 7.28
N GLY A 279 -1.95 -8.28 8.42
CA GLY A 279 -2.28 -7.68 9.71
C GLY A 279 -1.76 -6.25 9.87
N PRO A 280 -2.16 -5.53 10.93
CA PRO A 280 -1.62 -4.21 11.22
C PRO A 280 -0.09 -4.27 11.40
N PRO A 281 0.64 -3.22 11.01
CA PRO A 281 2.06 -3.13 11.31
C PRO A 281 2.26 -3.22 12.83
N SER A 282 3.05 -4.18 13.29
CA SER A 282 3.37 -4.33 14.71
C SER A 282 4.08 -3.08 15.20
N MET A 283 3.44 -2.30 16.08
CA MET A 283 3.98 -1.05 16.65
C MET A 283 5.16 -1.26 17.62
N GLY A 284 5.75 -2.45 17.69
CA GLY A 284 6.90 -2.72 18.53
C GLY A 284 7.58 -4.04 18.18
N MET A 285 8.91 -3.96 18.12
CA MET A 285 9.88 -5.05 17.91
C MET A 285 10.11 -5.48 16.46
N SER A 286 10.92 -4.67 15.76
CA SER A 286 11.90 -5.17 14.80
C SER A 286 12.62 -6.40 15.37
N ALA A 287 12.49 -7.58 14.73
CA ALA A 287 13.53 -8.64 14.78
C ALA A 287 13.23 -9.91 13.95
N ASP A 288 11.99 -10.21 13.53
CA ASP A 288 11.71 -11.51 12.87
C ASP A 288 11.35 -11.40 11.38
N ARG A 289 12.18 -10.68 10.62
CA ARG A 289 12.25 -10.85 9.14
C ARG A 289 13.42 -11.74 8.76
N ARG A 290 13.57 -12.90 9.41
CA ARG A 290 14.44 -13.92 8.84
C ARG A 290 13.71 -14.55 7.65
N PRO A 291 14.30 -14.59 6.46
CA PRO A 291 13.76 -15.41 5.39
C PRO A 291 13.72 -16.85 5.89
N SER A 292 12.55 -17.49 5.79
CA SER A 292 12.36 -18.90 6.12
C SER A 292 13.49 -19.72 5.48
N ALA A 293 14.37 -20.28 6.30
CA ALA A 293 15.42 -21.15 5.81
C ALA A 293 14.75 -22.31 5.07
N LYS A 294 15.00 -22.42 3.75
CA LYS A 294 14.58 -23.60 2.99
C LYS A 294 15.14 -24.84 3.70
N PRO A 295 14.33 -25.90 3.92
CA PRO A 295 14.86 -27.15 4.42
C PRO A 295 15.92 -27.64 3.42
N GLU A 296 17.10 -27.98 3.96
CA GLU A 296 18.18 -28.61 3.20
C GLU A 296 17.59 -29.81 2.44
N ARG A 297 17.70 -29.79 1.11
CA ARG A 297 17.36 -30.98 0.32
C ARG A 297 18.48 -32.01 0.53
N PRO A 298 18.13 -33.29 0.75
CA PRO A 298 19.10 -34.38 0.90
C PRO A 298 19.91 -34.61 -0.38
#